data_AF-A0A1I6QY86-F1
#
_entry.id   AF-A0A1I6QY86-F1
#
_cell.length_a   1.000
_cell.length_b   1.000
_cell.length_c   1.000
_cell.angle_alpha   90.00
_cell.angle_beta   90.00
_cell.angle_gamma   90.00
#
_symmetry.space_group_name_H-M   'P 1'
#
loop_
_entity.id
_entity.type
_entity.pdbx_description
1 polymer ?
#
loop_
_entity_poly.entity_id
_entity_poly.type
_entity_poly.pdbx_seq_one_letter_code
_entity_poly.pdbx_strand_id
1 'polypeptide(L)'
;MAARSTEPETARPLLVVHDTDLAEEISRLAAASGGELERAPRLLPTAWRTAPLVLLDESTATAARALPRRRGVALLCRRTGERVWRTAFDVGAERVLTLPDDERELIELLADAADGPEGEGRVLAVLGGCGGAGASALATATSVAAARAGGRSLLVDCDPLGGGLDLATGLEREDGLRWSGLSVGAGRLGAGTLRRALPRKRVGAGEVAVLACDRDRASSGLTPEGVRAVLGAGRRAGATVVCDLPRCPAPGDPDEPVLGDAELAVVVVPAEVRACAAAARVVAAVTERAGCPVRLVVRGPAPGGLRPRDVARAAGAAVLTTMRPQPRLAAALDRGDLVSALRRGPLATAAGAVLAELAAAQPPSPRSIPALPAPF
;
A
#
# COMPACT_ATOMS: atom_id res chain seq x y z
N MET A 1 -11.97 -27.49 -35.83
CA MET A 1 -11.35 -28.04 -34.60
C MET A 1 -10.75 -26.86 -33.84
N ALA A 2 -11.56 -26.24 -32.97
CA ALA A 2 -11.21 -24.98 -32.32
C ALA A 2 -10.15 -25.23 -31.23
N ALA A 3 -9.02 -24.53 -31.34
CA ALA A 3 -8.02 -24.46 -30.29
C ALA A 3 -8.67 -23.76 -29.08
N ARG A 4 -8.78 -24.49 -27.97
CA ARG A 4 -9.13 -23.91 -26.67
C ARG A 4 -7.96 -23.01 -26.27
N SER A 5 -8.21 -21.71 -26.28
CA SER A 5 -7.38 -20.71 -25.63
C SER A 5 -7.29 -21.06 -24.15
N THR A 6 -6.16 -21.59 -23.69
CA THR A 6 -5.86 -21.74 -22.27
C THR A 6 -5.56 -20.35 -21.73
N GLU A 7 -6.56 -19.70 -21.14
CA GLU A 7 -6.34 -18.62 -20.18
C GLU A 7 -5.36 -19.13 -19.11
N PRO A 8 -4.41 -18.30 -18.62
CA PRO A 8 -3.55 -18.71 -17.53
C PRO A 8 -4.44 -19.05 -16.33
N GLU A 9 -4.46 -20.32 -15.95
CA GLU A 9 -5.21 -20.81 -14.80
C GLU A 9 -4.72 -20.07 -13.56
N THR A 10 -5.53 -19.14 -13.06
CA THR A 10 -5.20 -18.32 -11.90
C THR A 10 -4.92 -19.25 -10.73
N ALA A 11 -3.70 -19.21 -10.19
CA ALA A 11 -3.30 -20.07 -9.09
C ALA A 11 -4.23 -19.86 -7.88
N ARG A 12 -4.79 -20.94 -7.35
CA ARG A 12 -5.82 -20.92 -6.30
C ARG A 12 -5.21 -21.17 -4.92
N PRO A 13 -5.77 -20.60 -3.84
CA PRO A 13 -5.42 -21.00 -2.49
C PRO A 13 -5.50 -22.52 -2.34
N LEU A 14 -4.52 -23.12 -1.69
CA LEU A 14 -4.39 -24.57 -1.51
C LEU A 14 -4.74 -24.95 -0.07
N LEU A 15 -5.69 -25.87 0.10
CA LEU A 15 -6.05 -26.47 1.38
C LEU A 15 -5.54 -27.91 1.44
N VAL A 16 -4.67 -28.19 2.41
CA VAL A 16 -4.22 -29.53 2.75
C VAL A 16 -4.44 -29.76 4.23
N VAL A 17 -5.50 -30.48 4.57
CA VAL A 17 -5.85 -30.84 5.94
C VAL A 17 -6.31 -32.30 5.98
N HIS A 18 -6.09 -32.97 7.11
CA HIS A 18 -6.59 -34.32 7.36
C HIS A 18 -7.96 -34.32 8.02
N ASP A 19 -8.27 -33.31 8.85
CA ASP A 19 -9.60 -33.15 9.44
C ASP A 19 -10.64 -32.78 8.37
N THR A 20 -11.55 -33.71 8.07
CA THR A 20 -12.58 -33.53 7.05
C THR A 20 -13.61 -32.48 7.45
N ASP A 21 -13.95 -32.36 8.73
CA ASP A 21 -14.94 -31.40 9.21
C ASP A 21 -14.39 -29.98 9.13
N LEU A 22 -13.12 -29.82 9.51
CA LEU A 22 -12.37 -28.58 9.32
C LEU A 22 -12.29 -28.20 7.84
N ALA A 23 -12.03 -29.17 6.96
CA ALA A 23 -11.95 -28.93 5.53
C ALA A 23 -13.28 -28.45 4.92
N GLU A 24 -14.41 -29.05 5.31
CA GLU A 24 -15.74 -28.64 4.87
C GLU A 24 -16.09 -27.24 5.35
N GLU A 25 -15.73 -26.92 6.60
CA GLU A 25 -15.91 -25.58 7.17
C GLU A 25 -15.14 -24.51 6.40
N ILE A 26 -13.85 -24.75 6.13
CA ILE A 26 -13.01 -23.82 5.35
C ILE A 26 -13.52 -23.69 3.92
N SER A 27 -13.98 -24.79 3.31
CA SER A 27 -14.53 -24.77 1.96
C SER A 27 -15.79 -23.90 1.89
N ARG A 28 -16.64 -23.95 2.93
CA ARG A 28 -17.81 -23.04 3.04
C ARG A 28 -17.38 -21.58 3.20
N LEU A 29 -16.36 -21.30 4.02
CA LEU A 29 -15.83 -19.94 4.21
C LEU A 29 -15.20 -19.38 2.92
N ALA A 30 -14.49 -20.22 2.16
CA ALA A 30 -13.94 -19.86 0.85
C ALA A 30 -15.06 -19.52 -0.15
N ALA A 31 -16.09 -20.35 -0.24
CA ALA A 31 -17.25 -20.08 -1.08
C ALA A 31 -17.97 -18.77 -0.69
N ALA A 32 -18.12 -18.50 0.61
CA ALA A 32 -18.73 -17.27 1.12
C ALA A 32 -17.91 -16.01 0.82
N SER A 33 -16.58 -16.13 0.68
CA SER A 33 -15.68 -15.03 0.34
C SER A 33 -15.53 -14.80 -1.18
N GLY A 34 -16.19 -15.61 -2.01
CA GLY A 34 -16.15 -15.53 -3.47
C GLY A 34 -14.87 -16.09 -4.09
N GLY A 35 -14.06 -16.82 -3.33
CA GLY A 35 -12.82 -17.45 -3.79
C GLY A 35 -12.99 -18.95 -4.06
N GLU A 36 -12.29 -19.46 -5.08
CA GLU A 36 -12.20 -20.91 -5.33
C GLU A 36 -10.96 -21.48 -4.61
N LEU A 37 -11.19 -22.50 -3.78
CA LEU A 37 -10.16 -23.18 -2.98
C LEU A 37 -9.79 -24.52 -3.63
N GLU A 38 -8.51 -24.75 -3.87
CA GLU A 38 -8.01 -26.07 -4.30
C GLU A 38 -7.79 -26.96 -3.08
N ARG A 39 -8.57 -28.03 -2.95
CA ARG A 39 -8.38 -29.03 -1.89
C ARG A 39 -7.51 -30.17 -2.40
N ALA A 40 -6.40 -30.44 -1.73
CA ALA A 40 -5.53 -31.55 -2.06
C ALA A 40 -5.39 -32.51 -0.86
N PRO A 41 -5.36 -33.84 -1.10
CA PRO A 41 -5.20 -34.82 -0.04
C PRO A 41 -3.78 -34.85 0.54
N ARG A 42 -2.80 -34.31 -0.19
CA ARG A 42 -1.40 -34.22 0.21
C ARG A 42 -0.74 -33.01 -0.44
N LEU A 43 0.30 -32.51 0.21
CA LEU A 43 1.06 -31.38 -0.29
C LEU A 43 2.03 -31.81 -1.39
N LEU A 44 1.84 -31.29 -2.60
CA LEU A 44 2.75 -31.51 -3.72
C LEU A 44 3.78 -30.35 -3.81
N PRO A 45 5.07 -30.61 -4.11
CA PRO A 45 6.08 -29.56 -4.20
C PRO A 45 5.77 -28.46 -5.23
N THR A 46 5.07 -28.78 -6.32
CA THR A 46 4.64 -27.81 -7.33
C THR A 46 3.56 -26.89 -6.77
N ALA A 47 2.47 -27.45 -6.24
CA ALA A 47 1.38 -26.69 -5.63
C ALA A 47 1.86 -25.84 -4.44
N TRP A 48 2.80 -26.37 -3.64
CA TRP A 48 3.47 -25.61 -2.57
C TRP A 48 4.20 -24.37 -3.09
N ARG A 49 4.78 -24.40 -4.29
CA ARG A 49 5.48 -23.23 -4.84
C ARG A 49 4.56 -22.23 -5.52
N THR A 50 3.49 -22.71 -6.16
CA THR A 50 2.66 -21.88 -7.05
C THR A 50 1.41 -21.31 -6.39
N ALA A 51 0.87 -21.96 -5.35
CA ALA A 51 -0.36 -21.49 -4.70
C ALA A 51 -0.15 -20.08 -4.10
N PRO A 52 -1.08 -19.12 -4.21
CA PRO A 52 -0.99 -17.81 -3.56
C PRO A 52 -1.04 -17.91 -2.02
N LEU A 53 -1.73 -18.93 -1.50
CA LEU A 53 -1.89 -19.20 -0.07
C LEU A 53 -1.91 -20.72 0.14
N VAL A 54 -1.26 -21.21 1.20
CA VAL A 54 -1.32 -22.61 1.63
C VAL A 54 -1.88 -22.69 3.05
N LEU A 55 -2.99 -23.40 3.20
CA LEU A 55 -3.67 -23.67 4.45
C LEU A 55 -3.38 -25.11 4.88
N LEU A 56 -2.77 -25.26 6.06
CA LEU A 56 -2.37 -26.54 6.64
C LEU A 56 -3.01 -26.73 8.01
N ASP A 57 -3.23 -27.96 8.43
CA ASP A 57 -3.45 -28.31 9.84
C ASP A 57 -2.13 -28.77 10.49
N GLU A 58 -2.13 -29.02 11.80
CA GLU A 58 -0.93 -29.46 12.54
C GLU A 58 -0.29 -30.73 11.93
N SER A 59 -1.12 -31.67 11.48
CA SER A 59 -0.66 -32.96 10.94
C SER A 59 0.05 -32.80 9.60
N THR A 60 -0.53 -32.01 8.70
CA THR A 60 -0.03 -31.75 7.35
C THR A 60 1.13 -30.76 7.34
N ALA A 61 1.17 -29.83 8.28
CA ALA A 61 2.29 -28.91 8.48
C ALA A 61 3.58 -29.63 8.91
N THR A 62 3.46 -30.75 9.63
CA THR A 62 4.63 -31.58 9.98
C THR A 62 5.30 -32.16 8.73
N ALA A 63 4.52 -32.60 7.74
CA ALA A 63 5.05 -33.07 6.46
C ALA A 63 5.64 -31.95 5.60
N ALA A 64 5.13 -30.72 5.73
CA ALA A 64 5.61 -29.55 5.00
C ALA A 64 6.99 -29.04 5.47
N ARG A 65 7.50 -29.47 6.63
CA ARG A 65 8.81 -29.04 7.18
C ARG A 65 10.00 -29.32 6.25
N ALA A 66 9.88 -30.32 5.38
CA ALA A 66 10.91 -30.68 4.41
C ALA A 66 10.90 -29.80 3.14
N LEU A 67 9.90 -28.92 2.97
CA LEU A 67 9.76 -28.07 1.80
C LEU A 67 10.45 -26.70 2.02
N PRO A 68 10.86 -26.02 0.93
CA PRO A 68 11.45 -24.69 1.04
C PRO A 68 10.49 -23.70 1.70
N ARG A 69 11.00 -22.83 2.59
CA ARG A 69 10.19 -21.77 3.21
C ARG A 69 9.63 -20.81 2.16
N ARG A 70 8.40 -20.37 2.39
CA ARG A 70 7.69 -19.41 1.54
C ARG A 70 6.74 -18.55 2.38
N ARG A 71 6.30 -17.44 1.80
CA ARG A 71 5.23 -16.59 2.35
C ARG A 71 3.85 -17.15 2.05
N GLY A 72 2.83 -16.67 2.76
CA GLY A 72 1.44 -17.11 2.54
C GLY A 72 1.21 -18.55 2.97
N VAL A 73 1.71 -18.93 4.16
CA VAL A 73 1.41 -20.21 4.80
C VAL A 73 0.68 -19.91 6.10
N ALA A 74 -0.50 -20.52 6.29
CA ALA A 74 -1.27 -20.41 7.52
C ALA A 74 -1.59 -21.79 8.09
N LEU A 75 -1.41 -21.92 9.40
CA LEU A 75 -1.73 -23.12 10.15
C LEU A 75 -3.12 -22.96 10.76
N LEU A 76 -3.95 -23.99 10.64
CA LEU A 76 -5.33 -24.04 11.10
C LEU A 76 -5.44 -25.05 12.25
N CYS A 77 -6.14 -24.69 13.31
CA CYS A 77 -6.36 -25.57 14.44
C CYS A 77 -7.74 -25.36 15.07
N ARG A 78 -8.26 -26.39 15.74
CA ARG A 78 -9.47 -26.28 16.59
C ARG A 78 -9.16 -25.71 17.97
N ARG A 79 -7.91 -25.90 18.44
CA ARG A 79 -7.41 -25.41 19.73
C ARG A 79 -5.93 -25.08 19.56
N THR A 80 -5.52 -23.94 20.09
CA THR A 80 -4.12 -23.54 20.13
C THR A 80 -3.37 -24.23 21.28
N GLY A 81 -2.04 -24.25 21.18
CA GLY A 81 -1.15 -24.83 22.18
C GLY A 81 0.31 -24.78 21.75
N GLU A 82 1.23 -25.06 22.67
CA GLU A 82 2.68 -24.94 22.42
C GLU A 82 3.17 -25.76 21.20
N ARG A 83 2.59 -26.94 20.98
CA ARG A 83 2.91 -27.80 19.82
C ARG A 83 2.53 -27.17 18.48
N VAL A 84 1.37 -26.52 18.42
CA VAL A 84 0.88 -25.80 17.23
C VAL A 84 1.83 -24.67 16.90
N TRP A 85 2.24 -23.88 17.90
CA TRP A 85 3.19 -22.78 17.74
C TRP A 85 4.58 -23.26 17.27
N ARG A 86 5.12 -24.34 17.84
CA ARG A 86 6.38 -24.92 17.36
C ARG A 86 6.27 -25.38 15.91
N THR A 87 5.18 -26.07 15.56
CA THR A 87 4.95 -26.53 14.18
C THR A 87 4.82 -25.37 13.20
N ALA A 88 4.11 -24.30 13.60
CA ALA A 88 4.01 -23.07 12.82
C ALA A 88 5.38 -22.43 12.58
N PHE A 89 6.22 -22.34 13.61
CA PHE A 89 7.57 -21.81 13.50
C PHE A 89 8.46 -22.65 12.57
N ASP A 90 8.42 -23.98 12.72
CA ASP A 90 9.22 -24.91 11.93
C ASP A 90 8.91 -24.79 10.43
N VAL A 91 7.61 -24.79 10.07
CA VAL A 91 7.15 -24.67 8.68
C VAL A 91 7.25 -23.23 8.14
N GLY A 92 7.49 -22.25 9.02
CA GLY A 92 7.51 -20.82 8.66
C GLY A 92 6.12 -20.27 8.35
N ALA A 93 5.08 -20.77 9.03
CA ALA A 93 3.74 -20.24 8.91
C ALA A 93 3.69 -18.80 9.44
N GLU A 94 3.11 -17.92 8.64
CA GLU A 94 2.95 -16.50 8.99
C GLU A 94 1.78 -16.30 9.96
N ARG A 95 0.86 -17.29 10.02
CA ARG A 95 -0.37 -17.24 10.81
C ARG A 95 -0.69 -18.60 11.43
N VAL A 96 -1.31 -18.54 12.60
CA VAL A 96 -1.99 -19.65 13.27
C VAL A 96 -3.42 -19.17 13.53
N LEU A 97 -4.41 -19.83 12.92
CA LEU A 97 -5.83 -19.49 13.04
C LEU A 97 -6.57 -20.60 13.78
N THR A 98 -7.33 -20.22 14.80
CA THR A 98 -8.15 -21.10 15.62
C THR A 98 -9.60 -20.97 15.20
N LEU A 99 -10.21 -22.03 14.64
CA LEU A 99 -11.62 -22.00 14.24
C LEU A 99 -12.55 -22.57 15.33
N PRO A 100 -13.69 -21.92 15.61
CA PRO A 100 -14.33 -20.86 14.81
C PRO A 100 -13.93 -19.40 15.17
N ASP A 101 -13.08 -19.20 16.17
CA ASP A 101 -12.78 -17.85 16.70
C ASP A 101 -12.18 -16.90 15.64
N ASP A 102 -11.36 -17.44 14.72
CA ASP A 102 -10.64 -16.69 13.68
C ASP A 102 -11.27 -16.81 12.27
N GLU A 103 -12.56 -17.17 12.16
CA GLU A 103 -13.26 -17.30 10.86
C GLU A 103 -13.16 -16.04 9.99
N ARG A 104 -13.28 -14.85 10.61
CA ARG A 104 -13.18 -13.57 9.91
C ARG A 104 -11.80 -13.35 9.31
N GLU A 105 -10.75 -13.66 10.07
CA GLU A 105 -9.37 -13.54 9.60
C GLU A 105 -9.08 -14.53 8.47
N LEU A 106 -9.65 -15.73 8.53
CA LEU A 106 -9.55 -16.72 7.45
C LEU A 106 -10.26 -16.26 6.17
N ILE A 107 -11.48 -15.70 6.29
CA ILE A 107 -12.23 -15.13 5.16
C ILE A 107 -11.40 -14.03 4.46
N GLU A 108 -10.78 -13.14 5.24
CA GLU A 108 -9.92 -12.09 4.71
C GLU A 108 -8.67 -12.63 4.03
N LEU A 109 -8.03 -13.64 4.63
CA LEU A 109 -6.85 -14.28 4.07
C LEU A 109 -7.14 -14.97 2.73
N LEU A 110 -8.31 -15.64 2.63
CA LEU A 110 -8.80 -16.26 1.41
C LEU A 110 -9.12 -15.22 0.33
N ALA A 111 -9.77 -14.11 0.71
CA ALA A 111 -10.07 -13.02 -0.20
C ALA A 111 -8.79 -12.36 -0.74
N ASP A 112 -7.80 -12.09 0.12
CA ASP A 112 -6.50 -11.53 -0.27
C ASP A 112 -5.77 -12.46 -1.25
N ALA A 113 -5.85 -13.78 -1.03
CA ALA A 113 -5.21 -14.76 -1.90
C ALA A 113 -5.92 -14.94 -3.25
N ALA A 114 -7.24 -14.74 -3.30
CA ALA A 114 -8.04 -14.77 -4.53
C ALA A 114 -7.77 -13.54 -5.42
N ASP A 115 -7.43 -12.39 -4.85
CA ASP A 115 -7.03 -11.20 -5.60
C ASP A 115 -5.65 -11.36 -6.31
N GLY A 116 -4.89 -12.43 -5.98
CA GLY A 116 -3.64 -12.83 -6.62
C GLY A 116 -2.41 -11.98 -6.21
N PRO A 117 -1.18 -12.51 -6.31
CA PRO A 117 0.04 -11.73 -6.09
C PRO A 117 0.29 -10.84 -7.33
N GLU A 118 -0.42 -9.71 -7.45
CA GLU A 118 -0.14 -8.71 -8.47
C GLU A 118 1.12 -7.89 -8.11
N GLY A 119 2.27 -8.56 -8.01
CA GLY A 119 3.55 -7.92 -7.69
C GLY A 119 3.67 -7.41 -6.25
N GLU A 120 4.86 -6.94 -5.90
CA GLU A 120 5.07 -6.28 -4.62
C GLU A 120 4.57 -4.84 -4.72
N GLY A 121 3.42 -4.55 -4.09
CA GLY A 121 2.96 -3.16 -3.99
C GLY A 121 4.02 -2.27 -3.34
N ARG A 122 4.03 -1.00 -3.74
CA ARG A 122 5.04 0.00 -3.37
C ARG A 122 4.36 1.18 -2.69
N VAL A 123 5.03 1.77 -1.72
CA VAL A 123 4.61 2.92 -0.92
C VAL A 123 5.48 4.13 -1.25
N LEU A 124 4.84 5.22 -1.63
CA LEU A 124 5.45 6.51 -1.94
C LEU A 124 4.95 7.55 -0.93
N ALA A 125 5.86 8.18 -0.20
CA ALA A 125 5.56 9.34 0.62
C ALA A 125 5.73 10.63 -0.21
N VAL A 126 4.74 11.53 -0.18
CA VAL A 126 4.80 12.83 -0.85
C VAL A 126 4.58 13.93 0.17
N LEU A 127 5.52 14.89 0.23
CA LEU A 127 5.49 16.00 1.19
C LEU A 127 5.74 17.33 0.49
N GLY A 128 5.22 18.41 1.07
CA GLY A 128 5.57 19.77 0.66
C GLY A 128 6.77 20.30 1.42
N GLY A 129 7.80 20.80 0.74
CA GLY A 129 8.90 21.51 1.41
C GLY A 129 8.49 22.86 1.99
N CYS A 130 7.37 23.42 1.52
CA CYS A 130 6.72 24.61 2.06
C CYS A 130 5.20 24.51 1.91
N GLY A 131 4.46 25.44 2.52
CA GLY A 131 3.01 25.54 2.30
C GLY A 131 2.72 25.87 0.83
N GLY A 132 1.71 25.22 0.24
CA GLY A 132 1.34 25.44 -1.16
C GLY A 132 2.34 24.94 -2.20
N ALA A 133 3.30 24.08 -1.82
CA ALA A 133 4.28 23.53 -2.76
C ALA A 133 3.66 22.67 -3.88
N GLY A 134 2.46 22.13 -3.67
CA GLY A 134 1.76 21.25 -4.60
C GLY A 134 2.05 19.76 -4.39
N ALA A 135 2.29 19.35 -3.14
CA ALA A 135 2.46 17.95 -2.74
C ALA A 135 1.23 17.11 -3.11
N SER A 136 0.05 17.49 -2.64
CA SER A 136 -1.23 16.84 -2.97
C SER A 136 -1.46 16.71 -4.47
N ALA A 137 -1.16 17.75 -5.24
CA ALA A 137 -1.30 17.71 -6.70
C ALA A 137 -0.33 16.70 -7.35
N LEU A 138 0.91 16.60 -6.85
CA LEU A 138 1.88 15.61 -7.31
C LEU A 138 1.50 14.20 -6.86
N ALA A 139 1.00 14.02 -5.63
CA ALA A 139 0.51 12.75 -5.10
C ALA A 139 -0.62 12.22 -5.99
N THR A 140 -1.66 13.04 -6.22
CA THR A 140 -2.75 12.70 -7.15
C THR A 140 -2.23 12.41 -8.55
N ALA A 141 -1.30 13.20 -9.06
CA ALA A 141 -0.72 12.98 -10.39
C ALA A 141 0.02 11.65 -10.51
N THR A 142 0.74 11.26 -9.47
CA THR A 142 1.50 10.01 -9.43
C THR A 142 0.57 8.80 -9.34
N SER A 143 -0.48 8.87 -8.53
CA SER A 143 -1.52 7.82 -8.51
C SER A 143 -2.21 7.65 -9.85
N VAL A 144 -2.55 8.76 -10.52
CA VAL A 144 -3.14 8.75 -11.87
C VAL A 144 -2.17 8.18 -12.91
N ALA A 145 -0.87 8.47 -12.80
CA ALA A 145 0.14 7.91 -13.68
C ALA A 145 0.28 6.39 -13.50
N ALA A 146 0.29 5.90 -12.25
CA ALA A 146 0.32 4.48 -11.92
C ALA A 146 -0.91 3.74 -12.48
N ALA A 147 -2.10 4.30 -12.30
CA ALA A 147 -3.33 3.72 -12.86
C ALA A 147 -3.31 3.67 -14.39
N ARG A 148 -2.79 4.71 -15.07
CA ARG A 148 -2.67 4.70 -16.54
C ARG A 148 -1.70 3.68 -17.08
N ALA A 149 -0.68 3.31 -16.31
CA ALA A 149 0.22 2.22 -16.65
C ALA A 149 -0.46 0.84 -16.55
N GLY A 150 -1.75 0.78 -16.20
CA GLY A 150 -2.52 -0.47 -16.05
C GLY A 150 -2.51 -1.03 -14.63
N GLY A 151 -1.87 -0.34 -13.68
CA GLY A 151 -1.79 -0.79 -12.29
C GLY A 151 -2.98 -0.37 -11.44
N ARG A 152 -3.03 -0.93 -10.22
CA ARG A 152 -3.90 -0.45 -9.13
C ARG A 152 -3.16 0.65 -8.37
N SER A 153 -3.79 1.79 -8.14
CA SER A 153 -3.24 2.84 -7.27
C SER A 153 -4.17 3.16 -6.12
N LEU A 154 -3.59 3.33 -4.94
CA LEU A 154 -4.27 3.78 -3.74
C LEU A 154 -3.69 5.13 -3.32
N LEU A 155 -4.48 6.19 -3.41
CA LEU A 155 -4.11 7.52 -2.94
C LEU A 155 -4.63 7.70 -1.51
N VAL A 156 -3.73 7.96 -0.57
CA VAL A 156 -4.02 8.06 0.86
C VAL A 156 -3.77 9.48 1.32
N ASP A 157 -4.80 10.12 1.86
CA ASP A 157 -4.71 11.44 2.48
C ASP A 157 -4.28 11.28 3.93
N CYS A 158 -3.10 11.74 4.32
CA CYS A 158 -2.61 11.65 5.68
C CYS A 158 -2.61 13.01 6.41
N ASP A 159 -3.17 14.06 5.81
CA ASP A 159 -3.27 15.39 6.41
C ASP A 159 -4.72 15.70 6.82
N PRO A 160 -5.08 15.53 8.10
CA PRO A 160 -6.45 15.79 8.57
C PRO A 160 -6.83 17.28 8.49
N LEU A 161 -5.86 18.19 8.28
CA LEU A 161 -6.09 19.62 8.09
C LEU A 161 -6.12 20.00 6.60
N GLY A 162 -5.96 19.02 5.71
CA GLY A 162 -5.99 19.19 4.26
C GLY A 162 -7.39 19.47 3.71
N GLY A 163 -7.44 19.84 2.43
CA GLY A 163 -8.70 20.09 1.70
C GLY A 163 -9.42 18.84 1.22
N GLY A 164 -8.90 17.65 1.50
CA GLY A 164 -9.41 16.36 1.02
C GLY A 164 -8.93 16.01 -0.39
N LEU A 165 -8.23 14.88 -0.54
CA LEU A 165 -7.79 14.39 -1.86
C LEU A 165 -8.94 13.92 -2.77
N ASP A 166 -10.10 13.62 -2.20
CA ASP A 166 -11.30 13.27 -2.97
C ASP A 166 -11.81 14.44 -3.81
N LEU A 167 -11.69 15.69 -3.32
CA LEU A 167 -11.96 16.89 -4.12
C LEU A 167 -11.00 17.02 -5.31
N ALA A 168 -9.70 16.80 -5.09
CA ALA A 168 -8.72 16.87 -6.18
C ALA A 168 -9.00 15.83 -7.27
N THR A 169 -9.53 14.66 -6.91
CA THR A 169 -9.82 13.56 -7.84
C THR A 169 -11.23 13.62 -8.45
N GLY A 170 -12.10 14.47 -7.91
CA GLY A 170 -13.51 14.56 -8.28
C GLY A 170 -14.30 13.33 -7.84
N LEU A 171 -14.00 12.81 -6.65
CA LEU A 171 -14.63 11.63 -6.01
C LEU A 171 -15.35 12.02 -4.71
N GLU A 172 -15.53 13.31 -4.47
CA GLU A 172 -16.09 13.84 -3.23
C GLU A 172 -17.57 13.50 -3.01
N ARG A 173 -18.28 13.16 -4.10
CA ARG A 173 -19.69 12.74 -4.09
C ARG A 173 -19.86 11.22 -4.21
N GLU A 174 -18.77 10.49 -4.42
CA GLU A 174 -18.83 9.04 -4.54
C GLU A 174 -18.95 8.42 -3.15
N ASP A 175 -19.95 7.55 -3.02
CA ASP A 175 -20.14 6.73 -1.83
C ASP A 175 -18.91 5.86 -1.59
N GLY A 176 -18.53 5.71 -0.33
CA GLY A 176 -17.42 4.87 0.06
C GLY A 176 -16.77 5.29 1.36
N LEU A 177 -15.91 4.42 1.85
CA LEU A 177 -15.20 4.56 3.10
C LEU A 177 -14.24 5.76 3.06
N ARG A 178 -14.22 6.51 4.15
CA ARG A 178 -13.26 7.57 4.47
C ARG A 178 -12.60 7.27 5.81
N TRP A 179 -11.60 8.05 6.22
CA TRP A 179 -10.91 7.80 7.49
C TRP A 179 -11.83 7.78 8.72
N SER A 180 -12.93 8.55 8.75
CA SER A 180 -13.87 8.50 9.89
C SER A 180 -14.68 7.20 9.97
N GLY A 181 -14.85 6.50 8.84
CA GLY A 181 -15.53 5.21 8.78
C GLY A 181 -14.59 4.02 8.98
N LEU A 182 -13.27 4.25 8.90
CA LEU A 182 -12.28 3.19 9.03
C LEU A 182 -12.12 2.81 10.51
N SER A 183 -12.76 1.72 10.93
CA SER A 183 -12.58 1.14 12.27
C SER A 183 -11.60 -0.02 12.19
N VAL A 184 -10.32 0.25 12.46
CA VAL A 184 -9.32 -0.81 12.60
C VAL A 184 -9.42 -1.34 14.04
N GLY A 185 -10.44 -2.16 14.29
CA GLY A 185 -10.36 -3.12 15.40
C GLY A 185 -9.18 -4.06 15.15
N ALA A 186 -8.67 -4.75 16.16
CA ALA A 186 -7.41 -5.53 16.15
C ALA A 186 -7.20 -6.60 15.03
N GLY A 187 -8.10 -6.69 14.04
CA GLY A 187 -7.95 -7.45 12.80
C GLY A 187 -7.26 -6.67 11.68
N ARG A 188 -6.67 -7.41 10.74
CA ARG A 188 -6.06 -6.82 9.53
C ARG A 188 -7.14 -6.35 8.57
N LEU A 189 -6.91 -5.27 7.84
CA LEU A 189 -7.79 -4.88 6.73
C LEU A 189 -7.45 -5.74 5.50
N GLY A 190 -8.41 -6.50 4.99
CA GLY A 190 -8.29 -7.22 3.71
C GLY A 190 -8.11 -6.26 2.53
N ALA A 191 -7.20 -6.59 1.62
CA ALA A 191 -6.78 -5.79 0.49
C ALA A 191 -7.93 -5.55 -0.52
N GLY A 192 -8.63 -6.62 -0.89
CA GLY A 192 -9.81 -6.55 -1.77
C GLY A 192 -11.00 -5.81 -1.14
N THR A 193 -11.22 -6.01 0.16
CA THR A 193 -12.29 -5.35 0.92
C THR A 193 -12.06 -3.85 1.01
N LEU A 194 -10.84 -3.43 1.37
CA LEU A 194 -10.46 -2.02 1.38
C LEU A 194 -10.69 -1.40 0.00
N ARG A 195 -10.17 -2.01 -1.06
CA ARG A 195 -10.32 -1.51 -2.43
C ARG A 195 -11.78 -1.33 -2.87
N ARG A 196 -12.67 -2.29 -2.54
CA ARG A 196 -14.10 -2.21 -2.90
C ARG A 196 -14.86 -1.19 -2.06
N ALA A 197 -14.45 -0.98 -0.83
CA ALA A 197 -15.07 -0.04 0.09
C ALA A 197 -14.71 1.42 -0.23
N LEU A 198 -13.56 1.68 -0.84
CA LEU A 198 -13.11 3.03 -1.16
C LEU A 198 -13.76 3.60 -2.43
N PRO A 199 -13.97 4.93 -2.49
CA PRO A 199 -14.23 5.65 -3.74
C PRO A 199 -13.13 5.37 -4.75
N ARG A 200 -13.54 5.12 -5.99
CA ARG A 200 -12.62 4.74 -7.06
C ARG A 200 -13.00 5.30 -8.42
N LYS A 201 -11.99 5.50 -9.26
CA LYS A 201 -12.13 5.97 -10.64
C LYS A 201 -11.29 5.12 -11.56
N ARG A 202 -11.88 4.65 -12.67
CA ARG A 202 -11.08 4.03 -13.74
C ARG A 202 -10.30 5.10 -14.50
N VAL A 203 -9.04 4.80 -14.78
CA VAL A 203 -8.14 5.68 -15.53
C VAL A 203 -7.36 4.85 -16.55
N GLY A 204 -7.83 4.87 -17.80
CA GLY A 204 -7.27 3.98 -18.83
C GLY A 204 -7.60 2.52 -18.51
N ALA A 205 -6.58 1.66 -18.46
CA ALA A 205 -6.71 0.25 -18.14
C ALA A 205 -6.64 -0.07 -16.63
N GLY A 206 -6.23 0.89 -15.80
CA GLY A 206 -6.15 0.72 -14.35
C GLY A 206 -7.17 1.56 -13.59
N GLU A 207 -6.94 1.71 -12.29
CA GLU A 207 -7.85 2.42 -11.38
C GLU A 207 -7.10 3.17 -10.27
N VAL A 208 -7.72 4.26 -9.81
CA VAL A 208 -7.31 5.02 -8.63
C VAL A 208 -8.40 4.88 -7.58
N ALA A 209 -8.06 4.29 -6.44
CA ALA A 209 -8.86 4.32 -5.22
C ALA A 209 -8.34 5.43 -4.29
N VAL A 210 -9.23 6.10 -3.56
CA VAL A 210 -8.86 7.23 -2.69
C VAL A 210 -9.37 7.00 -1.27
N LEU A 211 -8.49 7.05 -0.29
CA LEU A 211 -8.84 7.14 1.12
C LEU A 211 -8.58 8.57 1.59
N ALA A 212 -9.64 9.37 1.68
CA ALA A 212 -9.58 10.78 2.07
C ALA A 212 -10.01 10.99 3.54
N CYS A 213 -9.57 12.10 4.12
CA CYS A 213 -10.11 12.59 5.39
C CYS A 213 -11.52 13.14 5.20
N ASP A 214 -12.39 12.92 6.18
CA ASP A 214 -13.72 13.53 6.18
C ASP A 214 -13.64 15.01 6.55
N ARG A 215 -14.55 15.80 5.96
CA ARG A 215 -14.67 17.23 6.27
C ARG A 215 -15.51 17.49 7.53
N ASP A 216 -16.57 16.69 7.71
CA ASP A 216 -17.58 16.92 8.75
C ASP A 216 -17.41 16.00 9.98
N ARG A 217 -16.44 15.07 9.93
CA ARG A 217 -16.20 14.08 10.98
C ARG A 217 -14.72 14.00 11.30
N ALA A 218 -14.40 13.81 12.58
CA ALA A 218 -13.03 13.50 12.97
C ALA A 218 -12.56 12.22 12.26
N SER A 219 -11.34 12.25 11.73
CA SER A 219 -10.71 11.11 11.07
C SER A 219 -10.27 10.07 12.11
N SER A 220 -11.22 9.42 12.77
CA SER A 220 -11.00 8.47 13.87
C SER A 220 -10.15 7.27 13.48
N GLY A 221 -10.19 6.85 12.21
CA GLY A 221 -9.35 5.79 11.67
C GLY A 221 -7.96 6.24 11.25
N LEU A 222 -7.69 7.56 11.20
CA LEU A 222 -6.35 8.09 10.95
C LEU A 222 -5.53 7.99 12.23
N THR A 223 -5.07 6.78 12.51
CA THR A 223 -4.17 6.41 13.60
C THR A 223 -2.95 5.68 13.04
N PRO A 224 -1.84 5.55 13.79
CA PRO A 224 -0.69 4.77 13.33
C PRO A 224 -1.07 3.33 12.94
N GLU A 225 -1.97 2.69 13.69
CA GLU A 225 -2.46 1.33 13.41
C GLU A 225 -3.32 1.31 12.14
N GLY A 226 -4.18 2.31 11.96
CA GLY A 226 -5.01 2.47 10.77
C GLY A 226 -4.18 2.66 9.50
N VAL A 227 -3.18 3.54 9.56
CA VAL A 227 -2.24 3.77 8.48
C VAL A 227 -1.47 2.49 8.15
N ARG A 228 -0.88 1.78 9.13
CA ARG A 228 -0.20 0.48 8.89
C ARG A 228 -1.12 -0.54 8.22
N ALA A 229 -2.37 -0.62 8.65
CA ALA A 229 -3.33 -1.56 8.08
C ALA A 229 -3.65 -1.21 6.61
N VAL A 230 -3.83 0.06 6.28
CA VAL A 230 -4.06 0.56 4.91
C VAL A 230 -2.83 0.33 4.02
N LEU A 231 -1.63 0.66 4.49
CA LEU A 231 -0.38 0.42 3.75
C LEU A 231 -0.20 -1.07 3.48
N GLY A 232 -0.36 -1.91 4.51
CA GLY A 232 -0.27 -3.36 4.38
C GLY A 232 -1.29 -3.93 3.39
N ALA A 233 -2.54 -3.47 3.45
CA ALA A 233 -3.59 -3.88 2.52
C ALA A 233 -3.27 -3.46 1.08
N GLY A 234 -2.86 -2.21 0.85
CA GLY A 234 -2.45 -1.72 -0.47
C GLY A 234 -1.26 -2.49 -1.05
N ARG A 235 -0.26 -2.81 -0.21
CA ARG A 235 0.91 -3.61 -0.62
C ARG A 235 0.53 -5.03 -1.03
N ARG A 236 -0.34 -5.69 -0.26
CA ARG A 236 -0.84 -7.03 -0.59
C ARG A 236 -1.71 -7.04 -1.86
N ALA A 237 -2.43 -5.95 -2.13
CA ALA A 237 -3.15 -5.76 -3.39
C ALA A 237 -2.23 -5.47 -4.60
N GLY A 238 -0.91 -5.42 -4.44
CA GLY A 238 -0.01 -5.05 -5.54
C GLY A 238 -0.09 -3.58 -5.94
N ALA A 239 -0.72 -2.73 -5.13
CA ALA A 239 -1.01 -1.35 -5.50
C ALA A 239 0.22 -0.45 -5.36
N THR A 240 0.28 0.59 -6.21
CA THR A 240 1.10 1.77 -5.93
C THR A 240 0.35 2.66 -4.95
N VAL A 241 0.75 2.57 -3.68
CA VAL A 241 0.20 3.36 -2.57
C VAL A 241 0.93 4.69 -2.51
N VAL A 242 0.22 5.80 -2.72
CA VAL A 242 0.78 7.15 -2.68
C VAL A 242 0.16 7.87 -1.49
N CYS A 243 0.98 8.23 -0.52
CA CYS A 243 0.57 8.91 0.71
C CYS A 243 0.91 10.39 0.62
N ASP A 244 -0.09 11.25 0.69
CA ASP A 244 0.08 12.70 0.83
C ASP A 244 0.22 13.03 2.32
N LEU A 245 1.41 13.43 2.74
CA LEU A 245 1.72 13.67 4.15
C LEU A 245 1.66 15.15 4.52
N PRO A 246 1.33 15.47 5.78
CA PRO A 246 1.50 16.82 6.30
C PRO A 246 2.96 17.25 6.22
N ARG A 247 3.19 18.56 6.13
CA ARG A 247 4.55 19.14 6.01
C ARG A 247 5.48 18.81 7.18
N CYS A 248 4.92 18.66 8.38
CA CYS A 248 5.68 18.52 9.62
C CYS A 248 5.23 17.28 10.37
N PRO A 249 5.59 16.07 9.88
CA PRO A 249 5.28 14.85 10.61
C PRO A 249 6.09 14.85 11.91
N ALA A 250 5.45 14.63 13.05
CA ALA A 250 6.07 14.47 14.36
C ALA A 250 6.07 13.00 14.83
N PRO A 251 6.95 12.61 15.77
CA PRO A 251 6.90 11.28 16.38
C PRO A 251 5.54 11.06 17.06
N GLY A 252 4.93 9.89 16.85
CA GLY A 252 3.60 9.57 17.37
C GLY A 252 2.43 10.14 16.57
N ASP A 253 2.67 10.92 15.51
CA ASP A 253 1.61 11.34 14.59
C ASP A 253 1.09 10.13 13.79
N PRO A 254 -0.19 10.15 13.37
CA PRO A 254 -0.80 9.05 12.63
C PRO A 254 -0.05 8.59 11.38
N ASP A 255 0.64 9.51 10.71
CA ASP A 255 1.32 9.29 9.44
C ASP A 255 2.76 8.79 9.57
N GLU A 256 3.28 8.70 10.80
CA GLU A 256 4.60 8.13 11.11
C GLU A 256 4.91 6.80 10.39
N PRO A 257 3.99 5.81 10.33
CA PRO A 257 4.28 4.54 9.68
C PRO A 257 4.60 4.66 8.19
N VAL A 258 4.10 5.71 7.51
CA VAL A 258 4.34 5.91 6.07
C VAL A 258 5.83 6.08 5.80
N LEU A 259 6.54 6.90 6.57
CA LEU A 259 7.98 7.12 6.35
C LEU A 259 8.83 5.88 6.65
N GLY A 260 8.36 5.02 7.57
CA GLY A 260 9.02 3.75 7.88
C GLY A 260 8.86 2.69 6.79
N ASP A 261 7.72 2.69 6.10
CA ASP A 261 7.34 1.67 5.12
C ASP A 261 7.55 2.09 3.65
N ALA A 262 7.73 3.39 3.38
CA ALA A 262 7.93 3.93 2.03
C ALA A 262 9.23 3.46 1.37
N GLU A 263 9.18 3.11 0.09
CA GLU A 263 10.36 2.85 -0.75
C GLU A 263 10.99 4.14 -1.30
N LEU A 264 10.22 5.23 -1.34
CA LEU A 264 10.67 6.54 -1.80
C LEU A 264 9.91 7.66 -1.07
N ALA A 265 10.63 8.70 -0.67
CA ALA A 265 10.04 9.94 -0.17
C ALA A 265 10.35 11.10 -1.11
N VAL A 266 9.32 11.82 -1.54
CA VAL A 266 9.43 12.98 -2.44
C VAL A 266 9.00 14.25 -1.73
N VAL A 267 9.88 15.26 -1.74
CA VAL A 267 9.58 16.60 -1.24
C VAL A 267 9.43 17.57 -2.41
N VAL A 268 8.26 18.19 -2.53
CA VAL A 268 7.98 19.20 -3.57
C VAL A 268 8.45 20.56 -3.11
N VAL A 269 9.29 21.23 -3.91
CA VAL A 269 9.93 22.50 -3.52
C VAL A 269 9.83 23.51 -4.66
N PRO A 270 9.10 24.63 -4.51
CA PRO A 270 9.23 25.79 -5.39
C PRO A 270 10.66 26.32 -5.41
N ALA A 271 11.15 26.71 -6.59
CA ALA A 271 12.49 27.26 -6.77
C ALA A 271 12.58 28.73 -6.29
N GLU A 272 12.31 28.93 -5.00
CA GLU A 272 12.31 30.19 -4.29
C GLU A 272 13.18 30.08 -3.03
N VAL A 273 13.89 31.15 -2.66
CA VAL A 273 14.83 31.13 -1.53
C VAL A 273 14.14 30.72 -0.22
N ARG A 274 12.97 31.30 0.08
CA ARG A 274 12.21 30.99 1.30
C ARG A 274 11.68 29.55 1.29
N ALA A 275 11.25 29.06 0.13
CA ALA A 275 10.81 27.68 -0.02
C ALA A 275 11.96 26.69 0.20
N CYS A 276 13.16 26.99 -0.30
CA CYS A 276 14.36 26.17 -0.07
C CYS A 276 14.75 26.12 1.41
N ALA A 277 14.71 27.27 2.10
CA ALA A 277 15.01 27.33 3.53
C ALA A 277 13.99 26.54 4.38
N ALA A 278 12.70 26.61 4.03
CA ALA A 278 11.67 25.79 4.67
C ALA A 278 11.87 24.29 4.35
N ALA A 279 12.15 23.96 3.09
CA ALA A 279 12.36 22.60 2.62
C ALA A 279 13.55 21.93 3.31
N ALA A 280 14.64 22.66 3.60
CA ALA A 280 15.79 22.12 4.33
C ALA A 280 15.40 21.51 5.68
N ARG A 281 14.47 22.16 6.41
CA ARG A 281 13.96 21.65 7.70
C ARG A 281 13.10 20.40 7.51
N VAL A 282 12.25 20.39 6.50
CA VAL A 282 11.39 19.24 6.18
C VAL A 282 12.23 18.05 5.75
N VAL A 283 13.19 18.25 4.84
CA VAL A 283 14.10 17.21 4.35
C VAL A 283 14.91 16.63 5.51
N ALA A 284 15.45 17.45 6.40
CA ALA A 284 16.18 16.96 7.58
C ALA A 284 15.29 16.05 8.45
N ALA A 285 14.08 16.50 8.80
CA ALA A 285 13.14 15.74 9.62
C ALA A 285 12.68 14.43 8.94
N VAL A 286 12.42 14.46 7.63
CA VAL A 286 12.02 13.27 6.86
C VAL A 286 13.18 12.28 6.75
N THR A 287 14.40 12.77 6.48
CA THR A 287 15.59 11.91 6.32
C THR A 287 15.95 11.16 7.60
N GLU A 288 15.73 11.77 8.77
CA GLU A 288 15.96 11.12 10.06
C GLU A 288 15.00 9.94 10.31
N ARG A 289 13.80 9.99 9.75
CA ARG A 289 12.73 9.02 10.00
C ARG A 289 12.55 8.00 8.88
N ALA A 290 12.85 8.40 7.65
CA ALA A 290 12.68 7.58 6.47
C ALA A 290 13.78 6.53 6.35
N GLY A 291 13.39 5.28 6.14
CA GLY A 291 14.31 4.19 5.80
C GLY A 291 14.73 4.17 4.32
N CYS A 292 14.34 5.19 3.56
CA CYS A 292 14.40 5.20 2.10
C CYS A 292 15.01 6.50 1.54
N PRO A 293 15.34 6.54 0.24
CA PRO A 293 15.89 7.74 -0.37
C PRO A 293 14.88 8.90 -0.34
N VAL A 294 15.35 10.07 0.09
CA VAL A 294 14.62 11.34 -0.03
C VAL A 294 15.04 12.05 -1.31
N ARG A 295 14.06 12.51 -2.10
CA ARG A 295 14.26 13.18 -3.40
C ARG A 295 13.44 14.45 -3.51
N LEU A 296 13.92 15.40 -4.30
CA LEU A 296 13.23 16.66 -4.56
C LEU A 296 12.53 16.66 -5.92
N VAL A 297 11.30 17.17 -5.95
CA VAL A 297 10.64 17.64 -7.17
C VAL A 297 10.61 19.15 -7.14
N VAL A 298 11.40 19.77 -8.02
CA VAL A 298 11.57 21.23 -8.01
C VAL A 298 10.60 21.89 -8.98
N ARG A 299 9.76 22.78 -8.46
CA ARG A 299 8.86 23.59 -9.28
C ARG A 299 9.53 24.90 -9.68
N GLY A 300 9.76 25.07 -10.98
CA GLY A 300 10.24 26.33 -11.57
C GLY A 300 9.16 27.02 -12.42
N PRO A 301 9.52 28.08 -13.16
CA PRO A 301 10.84 28.74 -13.15
C PRO A 301 11.07 29.51 -11.84
N ALA A 302 12.33 29.66 -11.45
CA ALA A 302 12.71 30.51 -10.33
C ALA A 302 12.63 31.99 -10.75
N PRO A 303 11.85 32.85 -10.06
CA PRO A 303 11.85 34.28 -10.34
C PRO A 303 13.25 34.92 -10.25
N GLY A 304 14.09 34.40 -9.34
CA GLY A 304 15.46 34.85 -9.12
C GLY A 304 16.55 34.00 -9.79
N GLY A 305 16.21 33.13 -10.74
CA GLY A 305 17.21 32.33 -11.49
C GLY A 305 17.87 31.19 -10.69
N LEU A 306 17.32 30.81 -9.53
CA LEU A 306 17.75 29.62 -8.77
C LEU A 306 17.77 28.39 -9.67
N ARG A 307 18.92 27.75 -9.78
CA ARG A 307 19.07 26.53 -10.57
C ARG A 307 18.71 25.32 -9.69
N PRO A 308 18.30 24.18 -10.29
CA PRO A 308 17.99 22.97 -9.53
C PRO A 308 19.12 22.51 -8.61
N ARG A 309 20.39 22.69 -9.02
CA ARG A 309 21.57 22.39 -8.19
C ARG A 309 21.66 23.25 -6.93
N ASP A 310 21.20 24.50 -7.00
CA ASP A 310 21.22 25.43 -5.87
C ASP A 310 20.11 25.05 -4.89
N VAL A 311 18.94 24.66 -5.40
CA VAL A 311 17.84 24.10 -4.61
C VAL A 311 18.27 22.80 -3.92
N ALA A 312 18.93 21.89 -4.63
CA ALA A 312 19.45 20.64 -4.08
C ALA A 312 20.39 20.88 -2.90
N ARG A 313 21.36 21.80 -3.08
CA ARG A 313 22.31 22.19 -2.05
C ARG A 313 21.61 22.82 -0.84
N ALA A 314 20.67 23.73 -1.08
CA ALA A 314 19.99 24.46 -0.01
C ALA A 314 19.03 23.57 0.79
N ALA A 315 18.30 22.67 0.12
CA ALA A 315 17.33 21.79 0.76
C ALA A 315 17.97 20.50 1.31
N GLY A 316 19.19 20.14 0.91
CA GLY A 316 19.92 18.99 1.45
C GLY A 316 19.51 17.64 0.87
N ALA A 317 18.89 17.60 -0.32
CA ALA A 317 18.52 16.36 -1.00
C ALA A 317 18.70 16.44 -2.52
N ALA A 318 18.86 15.27 -3.16
CA ALA A 318 19.04 15.18 -4.61
C ALA A 318 17.75 15.53 -5.35
N VAL A 319 17.87 16.30 -6.43
CA VAL A 319 16.74 16.61 -7.32
C VAL A 319 16.48 15.43 -8.24
N LEU A 320 15.29 14.84 -8.11
CA LEU A 320 14.83 13.78 -8.99
C LEU A 320 14.37 14.37 -10.33
N THR A 321 13.54 15.41 -10.28
CA THR A 321 13.05 16.06 -11.50
C THR A 321 12.66 17.51 -11.23
N THR A 322 12.55 18.27 -12.31
CA THR A 322 12.09 19.66 -12.31
C THR A 322 10.84 19.78 -13.15
N MET A 323 9.85 20.55 -12.70
CA MET A 323 8.66 20.81 -13.49
C MET A 323 8.33 22.29 -13.58
N ARG A 324 7.80 22.69 -14.74
CA ARG A 324 7.18 24.00 -14.94
C ARG A 324 5.80 24.03 -14.26
N PRO A 325 5.19 25.21 -14.06
CA PRO A 325 3.84 25.29 -13.52
C PRO A 325 2.87 24.59 -14.47
N GLN A 326 1.96 23.79 -13.92
CA GLN A 326 0.92 23.14 -14.70
C GLN A 326 -0.14 24.18 -15.11
N PRO A 327 -0.39 24.39 -16.42
CA PRO A 327 -1.44 25.30 -16.86
C PRO A 327 -2.82 24.85 -16.36
N ARG A 328 -3.64 25.82 -15.95
CA ARG A 328 -5.03 25.62 -15.47
C ARG A 328 -5.17 24.68 -14.27
N LEU A 329 -4.11 24.44 -13.50
CA LEU A 329 -4.15 23.55 -12.34
C LEU A 329 -5.19 23.97 -11.30
N ALA A 330 -5.27 25.26 -10.96
CA ALA A 330 -6.26 25.76 -10.00
C ALA A 330 -7.69 25.46 -10.46
N ALA A 331 -8.03 25.84 -11.70
CA ALA A 331 -9.34 25.56 -12.27
C ALA A 331 -9.66 24.06 -12.39
N ALA A 332 -8.64 23.22 -12.56
CA ALA A 332 -8.80 21.77 -12.58
C ALA A 332 -9.12 21.21 -11.19
N LEU A 333 -8.43 21.70 -10.16
CA LEU A 333 -8.69 21.36 -8.76
C LEU A 333 -10.08 21.82 -8.32
N ASP A 334 -10.46 23.06 -8.65
CA ASP A 334 -11.77 23.62 -8.26
C ASP A 334 -12.95 22.84 -8.87
N ARG A 335 -12.75 22.22 -10.04
CA ARG A 335 -13.75 21.39 -10.72
C ARG A 335 -13.66 19.90 -10.38
N GLY A 336 -12.68 19.47 -9.59
CA GLY A 336 -12.38 18.05 -9.36
C GLY A 336 -12.01 17.29 -10.64
N ASP A 337 -11.48 17.99 -11.65
CA ASP A 337 -11.17 17.42 -12.97
C ASP A 337 -9.70 17.00 -13.11
N LEU A 338 -8.90 17.05 -12.04
CA LEU A 338 -7.45 16.87 -12.11
C LEU A 338 -7.06 15.56 -12.80
N VAL A 339 -7.74 14.46 -12.50
CA VAL A 339 -7.54 13.15 -13.16
C VAL A 339 -7.61 13.27 -14.69
N SER A 340 -8.57 14.04 -15.21
CA SER A 340 -8.76 14.30 -16.64
C SER A 340 -7.72 15.29 -17.18
N ALA A 341 -7.37 16.32 -16.41
CA ALA A 341 -6.37 17.31 -16.77
C ALA A 341 -4.96 16.73 -16.87
N LEU A 342 -4.69 15.64 -16.13
CA LEU A 342 -3.38 15.03 -16.02
C LEU A 342 -2.95 14.18 -17.22
N ARG A 343 -3.69 14.14 -18.35
CA ARG A 343 -3.32 13.28 -19.50
C ARG A 343 -1.92 13.55 -20.05
N ARG A 344 -1.49 14.81 -20.05
CA ARG A 344 -0.18 15.29 -20.53
C ARG A 344 0.18 16.56 -19.78
N GLY A 345 1.46 16.95 -19.82
CA GLY A 345 1.92 18.23 -19.28
C GLY A 345 3.01 18.10 -18.22
N PRO A 346 3.49 19.22 -17.66
CA PRO A 346 4.58 19.24 -16.69
C PRO A 346 4.33 18.36 -15.46
N LEU A 347 3.12 18.41 -14.90
CA LEU A 347 2.79 17.63 -13.70
C LEU A 347 2.72 16.12 -13.99
N ALA A 348 2.12 15.74 -15.12
CA ALA A 348 2.08 14.35 -15.57
C ALA A 348 3.48 13.77 -15.86
N THR A 349 4.38 14.60 -16.42
CA THR A 349 5.77 14.22 -16.70
C THR A 349 6.56 14.02 -15.41
N ALA A 350 6.40 14.93 -14.44
CA ALA A 350 7.02 14.80 -13.13
C ALA A 350 6.54 13.56 -12.38
N ALA A 351 5.23 13.31 -12.39
CA ALA A 351 4.62 12.10 -11.82
C ALA A 351 5.18 10.82 -12.46
N GLY A 352 5.36 10.80 -13.79
CA GLY A 352 5.99 9.66 -14.48
C GLY A 352 7.44 9.42 -14.05
N ALA A 353 8.23 10.49 -13.84
CA ALA A 353 9.60 10.37 -13.34
C ALA A 353 9.64 9.85 -11.89
N VAL A 354 8.72 10.30 -11.03
CA VAL A 354 8.55 9.80 -9.66
C VAL A 354 8.20 8.32 -9.65
N LEU A 355 7.25 7.91 -10.50
CA LEU A 355 6.85 6.51 -10.62
C LEU A 355 8.01 5.61 -11.12
N ALA A 356 8.81 6.11 -12.06
CA ALA A 356 9.99 5.39 -12.55
C ALA A 356 11.07 5.22 -11.45
N GLU A 357 11.33 6.26 -10.65
CA GLU A 357 12.25 6.16 -9.50
C GLU A 357 11.72 5.18 -8.45
N LEU A 358 10.41 5.21 -8.15
CA LEU A 358 9.78 4.27 -7.22
C LEU A 358 9.90 2.82 -7.70
N ALA A 359 9.72 2.57 -9.00
CA ALA A 359 9.88 1.25 -9.59
C ALA A 359 11.33 0.74 -9.51
N ALA A 360 12.31 1.64 -9.56
CA ALA A 360 13.73 1.32 -9.43
C ALA A 360 14.20 1.18 -7.97
N ALA A 361 13.40 1.63 -6.99
CA ALA A 361 13.74 1.57 -5.58
C ALA A 361 13.64 0.14 -5.03
N GLN A 362 14.65 -0.25 -4.24
CA GLN A 362 14.66 -1.53 -3.54
C GLN A 362 13.65 -1.48 -2.37
N PRO A 363 12.83 -2.53 -2.14
CA PRO A 363 11.95 -2.58 -0.98
C PRO A 363 12.76 -2.47 0.33
N PRO A 364 12.22 -1.81 1.38
CA PRO A 364 12.89 -1.74 2.67
C PRO A 364 13.14 -3.15 3.20
N SER A 365 14.38 -3.40 3.66
CA SER A 365 14.72 -4.67 4.30
C SER A 365 13.87 -4.84 5.57
N PRO A 366 13.28 -6.02 5.83
CA PRO A 366 12.54 -6.23 7.07
C PRO A 366 13.47 -5.96 8.25
N ARG A 367 13.12 -4.99 9.11
CA ARG A 367 13.89 -4.73 10.33
C ARG A 367 13.92 -6.04 11.13
N SER A 368 15.12 -6.59 11.28
CA SER A 368 15.35 -7.73 12.17
C SER A 368 14.87 -7.36 13.55
N ILE A 369 13.85 -8.08 14.04
CA ILE A 369 13.40 -8.00 15.43
C ILE A 369 14.65 -8.27 16.29
N PRO A 370 15.05 -7.35 17.20
CA PRO A 370 16.17 -7.64 18.10
C PRO A 370 15.83 -8.90 18.89
N ALA A 371 16.73 -9.87 18.85
CA ALA A 371 16.58 -11.09 19.62
C ALA A 371 16.31 -10.72 21.08
N LEU A 372 15.21 -11.23 21.63
CA LEU A 372 14.93 -11.11 23.06
C LEU A 372 16.16 -11.66 23.83
N PRO A 373 16.66 -10.93 24.85
CA PRO A 373 17.76 -11.44 25.65
C PRO A 373 17.36 -12.77 26.30
N ALA A 374 18.27 -13.74 26.25
CA ALA A 374 18.06 -15.05 26.85
C ALA A 374 17.74 -14.90 28.36
N PRO A 375 16.79 -15.68 28.90
CA PRO A 375 16.55 -15.67 30.34
C PRO A 375 17.80 -16.19 31.07
N PHE A 376 18.20 -15.45 32.10
CA PHE A 376 19.25 -15.84 33.04
C PHE A 376 18.83 -17.01 33.92
#